data_AF-A0A2W4M0P7-F1
#
_entry.id   AF-A0A2W4M0P7-F1
#
_cell.length_a   1.000
_cell.length_b   1.000
_cell.length_c   1.000
_cell.angle_alpha   90.00
_cell.angle_beta   90.00
_cell.angle_gamma   90.00
#
_symmetry.space_group_name_H-M   'P 1'
#
loop_
_entity.id
_entity.type
_entity.pdbx_description
1 polymer ?
#
loop_
_entity_poly.entity_id
_entity_poly.type
_entity_poly.pdbx_seq_one_letter_code
_entity_poly.pdbx_strand_id
1 'polypeptide(L)' 'MEQRVYRGSIAPSALAQHLLDTWDRGDTAAQALEADEGIIVQIGQRSGGLFSDEPRAAVTVAIEPIEEGLRVTLGEQQWY' A
#
# COMPACT_ATOMS: atom_id res chain seq x y z
N MET A 1 13.37 2.60 -3.48
CA MET A 1 12.72 2.03 -2.29
C MET A 1 12.99 2.95 -1.12
N GLU A 2 11.95 3.37 -0.41
CA GLU A 2 12.06 4.23 0.77
C GLU A 2 11.57 3.47 1.99
N GLN A 3 12.28 3.54 3.11
CA GLN A 3 11.90 2.86 4.35
C GLN A 3 11.74 3.87 5.48
N ARG A 4 10.67 3.73 6.26
CA ARG A 4 10.40 4.55 7.45
C ARG A 4 10.04 3.65 8.64
N VAL A 5 10.36 4.11 9.84
CA VAL A 5 9.96 3.46 11.09
C VAL A 5 9.05 4.39 11.87
N TYR A 6 7.86 3.90 12.21
CA TYR A 6 6.86 4.60 12.99
C TYR A 6 6.79 3.97 14.38
N ARG A 7 7.08 4.75 15.42
CA ARG A 7 7.05 4.28 16.81
C ARG A 7 5.66 4.41 17.40
N GLY A 8 5.30 3.50 18.29
CA GLY A 8 4.04 3.52 19.05
C GLY A 8 3.18 2.29 18.84
N SER A 9 2.05 2.24 19.56
CA SER A 9 1.10 1.12 19.49
C SER A 9 0.18 1.27 18.28
N ILE A 10 0.73 1.06 17.08
CA ILE A 10 -0.02 1.08 15.82
C ILE A 10 -0.12 -0.37 15.33
N ALA A 11 -1.33 -0.90 15.25
CA ALA A 11 -1.54 -2.22 14.66
C ALA A 11 -1.29 -2.15 13.14
N PRO A 12 -0.56 -3.11 12.53
CA PRO A 12 -0.36 -3.17 11.09
C PRO A 12 -1.69 -3.10 10.30
N SER A 13 -2.71 -3.82 10.80
CA SER A 13 -4.05 -3.85 10.21
C SER A 13 -4.77 -2.51 10.27
N ALA A 14 -4.57 -1.72 11.33
CA ALA A 14 -5.16 -0.40 11.44
C ALA A 14 -4.57 0.57 10.41
N LEU A 15 -3.25 0.51 10.20
CA LEU A 15 -2.59 1.30 9.14
C LEU A 15 -3.04 0.84 7.75
N ALA A 16 -3.11 -0.48 7.52
CA ALA A 16 -3.56 -1.03 6.26
C ALA A 16 -5.00 -0.60 5.93
N GLN A 17 -5.93 -0.73 6.89
CA GLN A 17 -7.31 -0.30 6.74
C GLN A 17 -7.39 1.20 6.42
N HIS A 18 -6.62 2.03 7.11
CA HIS A 18 -6.61 3.47 6.84
C HIS A 18 -6.14 3.80 5.42
N LEU A 19 -5.14 3.07 4.89
CA LEU A 19 -4.68 3.23 3.52
C LEU A 19 -5.76 2.81 2.51
N LEU A 20 -6.45 1.69 2.75
CA LEU A 20 -7.58 1.26 1.91
C LEU A 20 -8.69 2.32 1.92
N ASP A 21 -9.11 2.76 3.10
CA ASP A 21 -10.16 3.77 3.22
C ASP A 21 -9.78 5.03 2.44
N THR A 22 -8.51 5.45 2.53
CA THR A 22 -8.01 6.67 1.89
C THR A 22 -7.90 6.56 0.37
N TRP A 23 -7.47 5.42 -0.16
CA TRP A 23 -7.05 5.29 -1.56
C TRP A 23 -7.92 4.36 -2.42
N ASP A 24 -8.77 3.51 -1.85
CA ASP A 24 -9.72 2.71 -2.65
C ASP A 24 -10.97 3.53 -3.01
N ARG A 25 -10.78 4.64 -3.73
CA ARG A 25 -11.83 5.60 -4.09
C ARG A 25 -11.46 6.35 -5.36
N GLY A 26 -12.47 6.78 -6.12
CA GLY A 26 -12.27 7.59 -7.34
C GLY A 26 -11.42 6.86 -8.37
N ASP A 27 -10.35 7.53 -8.80
CA ASP A 27 -9.40 7.09 -9.84
C ASP A 27 -8.29 6.19 -9.32
N THR A 28 -8.27 5.89 -8.02
CA THR A 28 -7.32 4.94 -7.42
C THR A 28 -8.03 3.66 -6.95
N ALA A 29 -7.28 2.58 -6.96
CA ALA A 29 -7.65 1.31 -6.36
C ALA A 29 -6.57 0.93 -5.34
N ALA A 30 -6.99 0.45 -4.18
CA ALA A 30 -6.08 -0.05 -3.16
C ALA A 30 -6.51 -1.44 -2.69
N GLN A 31 -5.54 -2.31 -2.45
CA GLN A 31 -5.77 -3.66 -1.95
C GLN A 31 -4.75 -4.00 -0.87
N ALA A 32 -5.17 -4.80 0.12
CA ALA A 32 -4.31 -5.31 1.18
C ALA A 32 -4.18 -6.83 1.04
N LEU A 33 -2.95 -7.32 1.22
CA LEU A 33 -2.57 -8.72 1.15
C LEU A 33 -1.81 -9.06 2.44
N GLU A 34 -2.15 -10.16 3.09
CA GLU A 34 -1.33 -10.70 4.17
C GLU A 34 -0.05 -11.32 3.59
N ALA A 35 1.07 -11.10 4.27
CA ALA A 35 2.37 -11.66 3.95
C ALA A 35 2.98 -12.29 5.22
N ASP A 36 4.01 -13.12 5.06
CA ASP A 36 4.63 -13.84 6.19
C ASP A 36 5.11 -12.89 7.30
N GLU A 37 5.60 -11.71 6.93
CA GLU A 37 6.22 -10.73 7.85
C GLU A 37 5.30 -9.52 8.14
N GLY A 38 4.06 -9.50 7.63
CA GLY A 38 3.17 -8.35 7.85
C GLY A 38 2.05 -8.20 6.82
N ILE A 39 1.73 -6.96 6.48
CA ILE A 39 0.68 -6.63 5.51
C ILE A 39 1.27 -5.82 4.37
N ILE A 40 0.97 -6.20 3.15
CA ILE A 40 1.32 -5.45 1.95
C ILE A 40 0.07 -4.74 1.45
N VAL A 41 0.12 -3.42 1.36
CA VAL A 41 -0.90 -2.61 0.69
C VAL A 41 -0.39 -2.17 -0.66
N GLN A 42 -1.14 -2.40 -1.72
CA GLN A 42 -0.81 -1.89 -3.04
C GLN A 42 -1.85 -0.87 -3.46
N ILE A 43 -1.38 0.29 -3.93
CA ILE A 43 -2.19 1.41 -4.38
C ILE A 43 -1.82 1.68 -5.83
N GLY A 44 -2.79 1.67 -6.73
CA GLY A 44 -2.57 1.95 -8.13
C GLY A 44 -3.73 2.72 -8.75
N GLN A 45 -3.57 3.12 -10.01
CA GLN A 45 -4.65 3.78 -10.75
C GLN A 45 -5.74 2.77 -11.13
N ARG A 46 -7.01 3.16 -11.07
CA ARG A 46 -8.15 2.36 -11.51
C ARG A 46 -8.32 2.48 -13.03
N SER A 47 -8.63 1.36 -13.69
CA SER A 47 -8.94 1.33 -15.12
C SER A 47 -10.29 1.94 -15.43
N GLY A 48 -10.33 3.15 -16.01
CA GLY A 48 -11.58 3.89 -16.17
C GLY A 48 -11.66 4.94 -17.27
N GLY A 49 -10.75 4.95 -18.26
CA GLY A 49 -10.82 5.88 -19.39
C GLY A 49 -10.69 5.14 -20.72
N LEU A 50 -11.47 5.56 -21.73
CA LEU A 50 -11.62 4.95 -23.07
C LEU A 50 -10.32 4.72 -23.89
N PHE A 51 -9.16 5.10 -23.35
CA PHE A 51 -7.83 4.87 -23.91
C PHE A 51 -6.85 4.71 -22.74
N SER A 52 -6.41 3.51 -22.39
CA SER A 52 -5.22 3.36 -21.54
C SER A 52 -4.59 1.98 -21.75
N ASP A 53 -3.83 1.84 -22.83
CA ASP A 53 -2.85 0.77 -23.04
C ASP A 53 -1.52 1.10 -22.33
N GLU A 54 -1.56 1.96 -21.30
CA GLU A 54 -0.37 2.45 -20.60
C GLU A 54 -0.21 1.77 -19.24
N PRO A 55 1.02 1.34 -18.87
CA PRO A 55 1.31 0.77 -17.56
C PRO A 55 0.90 1.75 -16.46
N ARG A 56 0.09 1.26 -15.51
CA ARG A 56 -0.40 2.08 -14.41
C ARG A 56 0.62 2.07 -13.28
N ALA A 57 1.15 3.24 -12.95
CA ALA A 57 2.03 3.38 -11.79
C ALA A 57 1.29 2.92 -10.52
N ALA A 58 1.97 2.11 -9.73
CA ALA A 58 1.49 1.59 -8.46
C ALA A 58 2.55 1.78 -7.38
N VAL A 59 2.10 1.96 -6.16
CA VAL A 59 2.94 2.03 -4.97
C VAL A 59 2.59 0.85 -4.09
N THR A 60 3.60 0.07 -3.74
CA THR A 60 3.52 -1.00 -2.75
C THR A 60 4.03 -0.44 -1.41
N VAL A 61 3.25 -0.65 -0.37
CA VAL A 61 3.54 -0.30 1.01
C VAL A 61 3.58 -1.59 1.82
N ALA A 62 4.78 -2.08 2.15
CA ALA A 62 4.94 -3.19 3.09
C ALA A 62 4.93 -2.66 4.52
N ILE A 63 4.10 -3.24 5.38
CA ILE A 63 3.88 -2.86 6.78
C ILE A 63 4.26 -4.06 7.65
N GLU A 64 5.40 -3.96 8.32
CA GLU A 64 5.96 -5.02 9.16
C GLU A 64 5.90 -4.58 10.64
N PRO A 65 5.30 -5.36 11.55
CA PRO A 65 5.40 -5.10 12.98
C PRO A 65 6.84 -5.31 13.47
N ILE A 66 7.32 -4.39 14.31
CA ILE A 66 8.61 -4.48 15.01
C ILE A 66 8.41 -4.17 16.49
N GLU A 67 9.38 -4.51 17.35
CA GLU A 67 9.26 -4.35 18.82
C GLU A 67 8.80 -2.95 19.25
N GLU A 68 9.24 -1.89 18.56
CA GLU A 68 8.95 -0.51 18.94
C GLU A 68 7.85 0.16 18.08
N GLY A 69 7.19 -0.57 17.18
CA GLY A 69 6.11 -0.05 16.32
C GLY A 69 6.01 -0.74 14.96
N LEU A 70 6.07 0.04 13.88
CA LEU A 70 5.94 -0.44 12.50
C LEU A 70 7.14 -0.03 11.66
N ARG A 71 7.66 -0.96 10.86
CA ARG A 71 8.50 -0.65 9.70
C ARG A 71 7.61 -0.59 8.47
N VAL A 72 7.76 0.48 7.70
CA VAL A 72 7.01 0.71 6.47
C VAL A 72 7.99 0.89 5.33
N THR A 73 7.87 0.05 4.30
CA THR A 73 8.72 0.08 3.11
C THR A 73 7.88 0.41 1.89
N LEU A 74 8.23 1.49 1.19
CA LEU A 74 7.60 1.93 -0.06
C LEU A 74 8.43 1.49 -1.27
N GLY A 75 7.76 0.84 -2.21
CA GLY A 75 8.31 0.47 -3.52
C GLY A 75 7.38 0.88 -4.64
N GLU A 76 7.93 1.43 -5.72
CA GLU A 76 7.17 1.70 -6.95
C GLU A 76 7.08 0.42 -7.78
N GLN A 77 5.93 0.20 -8.40
CA GLN A 77 5.61 -0.93 -9.28
C GLN A 77 4.85 -0.42 -10.50
N GLN A 78 4.86 -1.21 -11.57
CA GLN A 78 3.98 -1.00 -12.71
C GLN A 78 2.97 -2.15 -12.71
N TRP A 79 1.67 -1.82 -12.71
CA TRP A 79 0.62 -2.78 -12.99
C TRP A 79 0.41 -2.88 -14.50
N TYR A 80 0.23 -4.12 -14.98
CA TYR A 80 -0.01 -4.47 -16.38
C TYR A 80 -1.46 -4.92 -16.58
#